data_AF-A0A098EAB8-F1
#
_entry.id   AF-A0A098EAB8-F1
#
_cell.length_a   1.000
_cell.length_b   1.000
_cell.length_c   1.000
_cell.angle_alpha   90.00
_cell.angle_beta   90.00
_cell.angle_gamma   90.00
#
_symmetry.space_group_name_H-M   'P 1'
#
loop_
_entity.id
_entity.type
_entity.pdbx_description
1 polymer ?
#
loop_
_entity_poly.entity_id
_entity_poly.type
_entity_poly.pdbx_seq_one_letter_code
_entity_poly.pdbx_strand_id
1 'polypeptide(L)'
;MGFWIKMNQTGTLTVEGYEPADKKITLQVGWNLVGYLSTNKTLPLANALSSINGKYTKVGAWINNTGKHYISGFPFNTLSNMSEGYGYWIKMNSTGVLEYTYNKSS
;
A
#
# COMPACT_ATOMS: atom_id res chain seq x y z
N MET A 1 -8.34 7.00 0.27
CA MET A 1 -8.58 8.41 -0.12
C MET A 1 -7.31 9.18 0.20
N GLY A 2 -6.77 9.96 -0.74
CA GLY A 2 -5.58 10.80 -0.49
C GLY A 2 -5.97 12.26 -0.63
N PHE A 3 -5.50 13.12 0.27
CA PHE A 3 -5.76 14.55 0.24
C PHE A 3 -4.49 15.29 -0.19
N TRP A 4 -4.66 16.26 -1.09
CA TRP A 4 -3.62 17.23 -1.41
C TRP A 4 -3.97 18.54 -0.71
N ILE A 5 -3.10 18.99 0.19
CA ILE A 5 -3.30 20.24 0.93
C ILE A 5 -2.17 21.19 0.54
N LYS A 6 -2.56 22.37 0.03
CA LYS A 6 -1.63 23.47 -0.24
C LYS A 6 -1.59 24.37 0.99
N MET A 7 -0.51 24.29 1.76
CA MET A 7 -0.28 25.14 2.94
C MET A 7 0.51 26.39 2.56
N ASN A 8 0.06 27.55 3.04
CA ASN A 8 0.76 28.83 2.85
C ASN A 8 1.59 29.26 4.08
N GLN A 9 1.47 28.54 5.20
CA GLN A 9 2.25 28.72 6.44
C GLN A 9 2.35 27.37 7.18
N THR A 10 3.35 27.19 8.04
CA THR A 10 3.56 25.96 8.81
C THR A 10 2.45 25.78 9.85
N GLY A 11 1.74 24.66 9.81
CA GLY A 11 0.69 24.33 10.78
C GLY A 11 0.58 22.82 11.01
N THR A 12 0.21 22.43 12.23
CA THR A 12 -0.02 21.03 12.59
C THR A 12 -1.46 20.67 12.24
N LEU A 13 -1.65 19.70 11.33
CA LEU A 13 -2.97 19.13 11.05
C LEU A 13 -3.24 18.00 12.03
N THR A 14 -4.01 18.27 13.07
CA THR A 14 -4.51 17.24 13.97
C THR A 14 -5.70 16.55 13.29
N VAL A 15 -5.47 15.37 12.71
CA VAL A 15 -6.56 14.53 12.19
C VAL A 15 -7.04 13.65 13.34
N GLU A 16 -8.15 14.02 13.96
CA GLU A 16 -8.87 13.15 14.87
C GLU A 16 -9.81 12.27 14.05
N GLY A 17 -9.60 10.95 14.09
CA GLY A 17 -10.41 9.98 13.39
C GLY A 17 -10.32 8.62 14.07
N TYR A 18 -11.42 7.86 14.02
CA TYR A 18 -11.42 6.47 14.44
C TYR A 18 -10.68 5.63 13.40
N GLU A 19 -9.86 4.67 13.86
CA GLU A 19 -9.29 3.67 12.96
C GLU A 19 -10.45 2.98 12.22
N PRO A 20 -10.49 3.01 10.87
CA PRO A 20 -11.59 2.41 10.13
C PRO A 20 -11.69 0.93 10.49
N ALA A 21 -12.85 0.51 10.99
CA ALA A 21 -13.11 -0.89 11.33
C ALA A 21 -12.92 -1.82 10.12
N ASP A 22 -13.17 -1.30 8.91
CA ASP A 22 -12.92 -1.97 7.64
C ASP A 22 -11.67 -1.42 6.95
N LYS A 23 -10.58 -2.19 7.00
CA LYS A 23 -9.32 -1.91 6.27
C LYS A 23 -9.35 -2.44 4.84
N LYS A 24 -10.53 -2.44 4.21
CA LYS A 24 -10.76 -3.00 2.88
C LYS A 24 -10.58 -1.91 1.83
N ILE A 25 -9.61 -2.09 0.93
CA ILE A 25 -9.35 -1.15 -0.16
C ILE A 25 -9.76 -1.80 -1.47
N THR A 26 -10.82 -1.31 -2.11
CA THR A 26 -11.22 -1.81 -3.43
C THR A 26 -10.27 -1.27 -4.50
N LEU A 27 -9.66 -2.18 -5.27
CA LEU A 27 -8.75 -1.87 -6.36
C LEU A 27 -9.39 -2.22 -7.71
N GLN A 28 -9.28 -1.29 -8.65
CA GLN A 28 -9.80 -1.45 -10.00
C GLN A 28 -8.72 -1.95 -10.95
N VAL A 29 -9.09 -2.44 -12.13
CA VAL A 29 -8.11 -2.81 -13.17
C VAL A 29 -7.28 -1.58 -13.56
N GLY A 30 -5.96 -1.77 -13.74
CA GLY A 30 -5.04 -0.67 -14.02
C GLY A 30 -4.25 -0.21 -12.80
N TRP A 31 -3.75 1.03 -12.84
CA TRP A 31 -2.92 1.58 -11.77
C TRP A 31 -3.76 2.14 -10.63
N ASN A 32 -3.51 1.65 -9.41
CA ASN A 32 -4.10 2.16 -8.18
C ASN A 32 -2.98 2.63 -7.25
N LEU A 33 -3.13 3.82 -6.67
CA LEU A 33 -2.24 4.31 -5.62
C LEU A 33 -2.88 4.04 -4.26
N VAL A 34 -2.22 3.22 -3.46
CA VAL A 34 -2.71 2.84 -2.12
C VAL A 34 -1.68 3.22 -1.05
N GLY A 35 -2.19 3.68 0.08
CA GLY A 35 -1.38 3.80 1.29
C GLY A 35 -1.34 2.46 2.03
N TYR A 36 -0.31 2.28 2.84
CA TYR A 36 -0.19 1.10 3.69
C TYR A 36 -1.04 1.29 4.98
N LEU A 37 -2.19 0.62 5.04
CA LEU A 37 -3.17 0.74 6.14
C LEU A 37 -3.06 -0.39 7.19
N SER A 38 -2.03 -1.23 7.12
CA SER A 38 -1.79 -2.29 8.09
C SER A 38 -1.50 -1.73 9.48
N THR A 39 -1.89 -2.44 10.54
CA THR A 39 -1.47 -2.14 11.93
C THR A 39 0.00 -2.47 12.18
N ASN A 40 0.60 -3.35 11.37
CA ASN A 40 1.99 -3.74 11.50
C ASN A 40 2.88 -2.73 10.80
N LYS A 41 3.92 -2.19 11.46
CA LYS A 41 4.83 -1.19 10.87
C LYS A 41 5.42 -1.59 9.51
N THR A 42 5.68 -2.87 9.31
CA THR A 42 6.21 -3.42 8.06
C THR A 42 5.75 -4.85 7.88
N LEU A 43 5.39 -5.21 6.65
CA LEU A 43 5.07 -6.57 6.23
C LEU A 43 5.86 -6.93 4.96
N PRO A 44 6.27 -8.20 4.80
CA PRO A 44 6.74 -8.69 3.51
C PRO A 44 5.70 -8.43 2.43
N LEU A 45 6.13 -8.04 1.22
CA LEU A 45 5.24 -7.72 0.10
C LEU A 45 4.23 -8.85 -0.17
N ALA A 46 4.68 -10.10 -0.12
CA ALA A 46 3.84 -11.28 -0.32
C ALA A 46 2.71 -11.38 0.72
N ASN A 47 2.99 -11.05 1.98
CA ASN A 47 2.01 -11.07 3.06
C ASN A 47 1.06 -9.88 2.93
N ALA A 48 1.61 -8.70 2.62
CA ALA A 48 0.86 -7.46 2.49
C ALA A 48 -0.13 -7.49 1.32
N LEU A 49 0.19 -8.19 0.23
CA LEU A 49 -0.64 -8.32 -0.98
C LEU A 49 -1.31 -9.70 -1.11
N SER A 50 -1.31 -10.50 -0.05
CA SER A 50 -1.85 -11.86 -0.05
C SER A 50 -3.32 -11.92 -0.50
N SER A 51 -4.15 -10.97 -0.06
CA SER A 51 -5.57 -10.84 -0.41
C SER A 51 -5.85 -10.59 -1.91
N ILE A 52 -4.85 -10.06 -2.63
CA ILE A 52 -4.93 -9.79 -4.07
C ILE A 52 -3.90 -10.62 -4.87
N ASN A 53 -3.37 -11.69 -4.29
CA ASN A 53 -2.38 -12.53 -4.95
C ASN A 53 -2.88 -13.02 -6.32
N GLY A 54 -2.04 -12.91 -7.35
CA GLY A 54 -2.40 -13.23 -8.74
C GLY A 54 -3.27 -12.18 -9.47
N LYS A 55 -3.77 -11.15 -8.77
CA LYS A 55 -4.60 -10.08 -9.36
C LYS A 55 -3.81 -8.81 -9.72
N TYR A 56 -2.48 -8.83 -9.56
CA TYR A 56 -1.60 -7.72 -9.91
C TYR A 56 -0.38 -8.19 -10.69
N THR A 57 0.21 -7.27 -11.45
CA THR A 57 1.35 -7.55 -12.33
C THR A 57 2.59 -6.78 -11.91
N LYS A 58 2.42 -5.56 -11.39
CA LYS A 58 3.51 -4.67 -10.99
C LYS A 58 3.15 -3.93 -9.71
N VAL A 59 4.15 -3.70 -8.87
CA VAL A 59 4.07 -2.85 -7.68
C VAL A 59 5.26 -1.89 -7.71
N GLY A 60 5.03 -0.62 -7.44
CA GLY A 60 6.07 0.41 -7.37
C GLY A 60 5.93 1.24 -6.10
N ALA A 61 7.03 1.71 -5.56
CA ALA A 61 7.05 2.62 -4.41
C ALA A 61 8.25 3.55 -4.49
N TRP A 62 8.11 4.74 -3.92
CA TRP A 62 9.23 5.65 -3.71
C TRP A 62 9.66 5.57 -2.25
N ILE A 63 10.80 4.93 -1.97
CA ILE A 63 11.26 4.63 -0.61
C ILE A 63 12.70 5.09 -0.47
N ASN A 64 13.00 5.90 0.56
CA ASN A 64 14.35 6.43 0.84
C ASN A 64 15.01 7.04 -0.41
N ASN A 65 14.31 7.98 -1.07
CA ASN A 65 14.76 8.65 -2.30
C ASN A 65 15.08 7.71 -3.47
N THR A 66 14.59 6.47 -3.45
CA THR A 66 14.84 5.46 -4.48
C THR A 66 13.54 4.85 -4.97
N GLY A 67 13.40 4.72 -6.29
CA GLY A 67 12.30 3.98 -6.91
C GLY A 67 12.48 2.48 -6.71
N LYS A 68 11.59 1.86 -5.95
CA LYS A 68 11.54 0.40 -5.76
C LYS A 68 10.40 -0.19 -6.56
N HIS A 69 10.62 -1.38 -7.10
CA HIS A 69 9.60 -2.07 -7.88
C HIS A 69 9.61 -3.58 -7.66
N TYR A 70 8.44 -4.16 -7.89
CA TYR A 70 8.20 -5.58 -7.98
C TYR A 70 7.41 -5.84 -9.26
N ILE A 71 7.84 -6.81 -10.07
CA ILE A 71 7.16 -7.26 -11.28
C ILE A 71 7.06 -8.79 -11.17
N SER A 72 5.83 -9.31 -11.28
CA SER A 72 5.61 -10.75 -11.23
C SER A 72 6.34 -11.44 -12.39
N GLY A 73 7.09 -12.51 -12.09
CA GLY A 73 7.91 -13.24 -13.06
C GLY A 73 9.22 -12.57 -13.47
N PHE A 74 9.55 -11.40 -12.92
CA PHE A 74 10.82 -10.72 -13.19
C PHE A 74 11.86 -11.04 -12.10
N PRO A 75 13.11 -11.39 -12.45
CA PRO A 75 14.11 -11.80 -11.47
C PRO A 75 14.68 -10.65 -10.62
N PHE A 76 14.69 -9.41 -11.14
CA PHE A 76 15.32 -8.27 -10.46
C PHE A 76 14.31 -7.36 -9.78
N ASN A 77 13.71 -7.83 -8.70
CA ASN A 77 12.79 -7.03 -7.88
C ASN A 77 13.53 -6.34 -6.73
N THR A 78 13.31 -5.04 -6.56
CA THR A 78 13.92 -4.24 -5.48
C THR A 78 12.95 -3.92 -4.34
N LEU A 79 11.65 -4.15 -4.55
CA LEU A 79 10.62 -4.00 -3.54
C LEU A 79 10.30 -5.36 -2.90
N SER A 80 10.71 -5.54 -1.63
CA SER A 80 10.51 -6.76 -0.85
C SER A 80 9.52 -6.59 0.31
N ASN A 81 9.33 -5.36 0.81
CA ASN A 81 8.52 -5.08 1.98
C ASN A 81 7.61 -3.86 1.74
N MET A 82 6.45 -3.85 2.39
CA MET A 82 5.58 -2.69 2.53
C MET A 82 5.63 -2.18 3.96
N SER A 83 5.76 -0.88 4.13
CA SER A 83 5.96 -0.20 5.41
C SER A 83 5.06 1.02 5.52
N GLU A 84 4.74 1.42 6.75
CA GLU A 84 4.03 2.66 7.03
C GLU A 84 4.78 3.89 6.50
N GLY A 85 4.04 4.95 6.18
CA GLY A 85 4.60 6.21 5.66
C GLY A 85 4.88 6.24 4.15
N TYR A 86 4.65 5.13 3.43
CA TYR A 86 4.85 5.08 1.97
C TYR A 86 3.55 4.82 1.18
N GLY A 87 3.53 5.35 -0.04
CA GLY A 87 2.51 5.06 -1.05
C GLY A 87 3.00 4.01 -2.04
N TYR A 88 2.10 3.10 -2.41
CA TYR A 88 2.37 1.98 -3.29
C TYR A 88 1.47 2.04 -4.53
N TRP A 89 2.10 2.04 -5.70
CA TRP A 89 1.43 1.93 -6.99
C TRP A 89 1.27 0.46 -7.33
N ILE A 90 0.03 -0.03 -7.40
CA ILE A 90 -0.28 -1.42 -7.74
C ILE A 90 -0.97 -1.44 -9.09
N LYS A 91 -0.38 -2.14 -10.07
CA LYS A 91 -0.99 -2.39 -11.38
C LYS A 91 -1.78 -3.70 -11.34
N MET A 92 -3.10 -3.57 -11.21
CA MET A 92 -4.03 -4.69 -11.19
C MET A 92 -4.36 -5.18 -12.59
N ASN A 93 -4.48 -6.50 -12.77
CA ASN A 93 -5.03 -7.12 -13.98
C ASN A 93 -6.52 -7.52 -13.82
N SER A 94 -7.03 -7.53 -12.59
CA SER A 94 -8.42 -7.84 -12.24
C SER A 94 -8.83 -7.03 -11.02
N THR A 95 -10.13 -6.74 -10.87
CA THR A 95 -10.64 -6.06 -9.67
C THR A 95 -10.47 -6.93 -8.43
N GLY A 96 -10.11 -6.32 -7.31
CA GLY A 96 -9.92 -7.04 -6.05
C GLY A 96 -10.04 -6.14 -4.84
N VAL A 97 -10.16 -6.75 -3.67
CA VAL A 97 -10.15 -6.03 -2.40
C VAL A 97 -8.83 -6.33 -1.72
N LEU A 98 -8.04 -5.29 -1.50
CA LEU A 98 -6.82 -5.36 -0.71
C LEU A 98 -7.20 -5.25 0.76
N GLU A 99 -6.90 -6.32 1.47
CA GLU A 99 -7.06 -6.45 2.92
C GLU A 99 -5.72 -6.85 3.51
N TYR A 100 -5.29 -6.13 4.55
CA TYR A 100 -4.11 -6.49 5.33
C TYR A 100 -4.55 -7.44 6.45
N THR A 101 -4.12 -8.70 6.39
CA THR A 101 -4.44 -9.67 7.44
C THR A 101 -3.80 -9.25 8.76
N TYR A 102 -4.64 -9.01 9.76
CA TYR A 102 -4.20 -8.83 11.14
C TYR A 102 -3.84 -10.21 11.71
N ASN A 103 -2.54 -10.49 11.83
CA ASN A 103 -2.09 -11.60 12.65
C ASN A 103 -2.10 -11.14 14.11
N LYS A 104 -3.22 -11.34 14.81
CA LYS A 104 -3.21 -11.35 16.28
C LYS A 104 -2.40 -12.59 16.69
N SER A 105 -1.12 -12.42 17.00
CA SER A 105 -0.42 -13.45 17.78
C SER A 105 -1.07 -13.47 19.15
N SER A 106 -1.78 -14.57 19.45
CA SER A 106 -2.23 -14.95 20.79
C SER A 106 -1.09 -15.04 21.78
#